data_AF-A0A357N760-F1
#
_entry.id   AF-A0A357N760-F1
#
_cell.length_a   1.000
_cell.length_b   1.000
_cell.length_c   1.000
_cell.angle_alpha   90.00
_cell.angle_beta   90.00
_cell.angle_gamma   90.00
#
_symmetry.space_group_name_H-M   'P 1'
#
loop_
_entity.id
_entity.type
_entity.pdbx_description
1 polymer ?
#
loop_
_entity_poly.entity_id
_entity_poly.type
_entity_poly.pdbx_seq_one_letter_code
_entity_poly.pdbx_strand_id
1 'polypeptide(L)' 'MSRPSFQSQQAGLAGNIEFAFAFVSWMQSRRTPATPSDLLDRFGMCRATAYRYLRRYRDAFGQEGRNGATH' A
#
# COMPACT_ATOMS: atom_id res chain seq x y z
N MET A 1 -28.06 -11.83 10.85
CA MET A 1 -27.26 -10.97 9.95
C MET A 1 -26.09 -10.41 10.73
N SER A 2 -24.88 -10.95 10.57
CA SER A 2 -23.68 -10.40 11.23
C SER A 2 -23.25 -9.12 10.52
N ARG A 3 -23.18 -8.01 11.26
CA ARG A 3 -22.56 -6.76 10.82
C ARG A 3 -21.11 -7.06 10.45
N PRO A 4 -20.57 -6.57 9.33
CA PRO A 4 -19.12 -6.50 9.18
C PRO A 4 -18.65 -5.54 10.27
N SER A 5 -18.04 -6.09 11.31
CA SER A 5 -17.17 -5.35 12.19
C SER A 5 -16.09 -4.78 11.30
N PHE A 6 -16.17 -3.47 11.01
CA PHE A 6 -15.00 -2.71 10.59
C PHE A 6 -14.03 -2.81 11.75
N GLN A 7 -13.23 -3.87 11.69
CA GLN A 7 -12.20 -4.21 12.64
C GLN A 7 -11.39 -2.95 12.83
N SER A 8 -11.50 -2.38 14.02
CA SER A 8 -10.64 -1.35 14.57
C SER A 8 -9.22 -1.90 14.69
N GLN A 9 -8.63 -2.24 13.55
CA GLN A 9 -7.20 -2.26 13.32
C GLN A 9 -6.84 -0.85 12.82
N GLN A 10 -7.05 0.15 13.66
CA GLN A 10 -5.92 1.04 13.86
C GLN A 10 -4.84 0.13 14.43
N ALA A 11 -4.08 -0.51 13.55
CA ALA A 11 -2.75 -0.95 13.88
C ALA A 11 -2.09 0.36 14.32
N GLY A 12 -2.06 0.62 15.63
CA GLY A 12 -1.04 1.49 16.19
C GLY A 12 0.24 0.85 15.71
N LEU A 13 0.78 1.39 14.64
CA LEU A 13 1.84 0.77 13.87
C LEU A 13 3.02 0.61 14.82
N ALA A 14 3.18 -0.57 15.44
CA ALA A 14 4.17 -1.51 14.98
C ALA A 14 5.23 -0.74 14.16
N GLY A 15 6.35 -0.36 14.80
CA GLY A 15 7.20 0.77 14.38
C GLY A 15 7.54 0.78 12.89
N ASN A 16 7.99 1.91 12.34
CA ASN A 16 8.13 2.16 10.88
C ASN A 16 8.55 0.97 9.98
N ILE A 17 9.39 0.06 10.48
CA ILE A 17 9.79 -1.20 9.83
C ILE A 17 8.63 -2.20 9.68
N GLU A 18 7.90 -2.50 10.75
CA GLU A 18 6.76 -3.43 10.72
C GLU A 18 5.65 -2.92 9.81
N PHE A 19 5.42 -1.59 9.81
CA PHE A 19 4.51 -0.98 8.84
C PHE A 19 4.95 -1.22 7.40
N ALA A 20 6.24 -1.07 7.08
CA ALA A 20 6.74 -1.29 5.73
C ALA A 20 6.46 -2.73 5.26
N PHE A 21 6.65 -3.72 6.12
CA PHE A 21 6.32 -5.13 5.81
C PHE A 21 4.82 -5.34 5.59
N ALA A 22 3.98 -4.80 6.48
CA ALA A 22 2.52 -4.90 6.34
C ALA A 22 2.02 -4.22 5.06
N PHE A 23 2.58 -3.05 4.72
CA PHE A 23 2.28 -2.32 3.50
C PHE A 23 2.68 -3.11 2.24
N VAL A 24 3.90 -3.65 2.19
CA VAL A 24 4.37 -4.43 1.03
C VAL A 24 3.54 -5.70 0.85
N SER A 25 3.29 -6.45 1.93
CA SER A 25 2.45 -7.66 1.88
C SER A 25 1.04 -7.35 1.36
N TRP A 26 0.45 -6.26 1.84
CA TRP A 26 -0.86 -5.81 1.36
C TRP A 26 -0.84 -5.42 -0.12
N MET A 27 0.15 -4.63 -0.57
CA MET A 27 0.29 -4.25 -1.97
C MET A 27 0.42 -5.47 -2.90
N GLN A 28 1.20 -6.48 -2.50
CA GLN A 28 1.40 -7.71 -3.27
C GLN A 28 0.16 -8.61 -3.31
N SER A 29 -0.71 -8.54 -2.29
CA SER A 29 -1.97 -9.31 -2.28
C SER A 29 -3.02 -8.79 -3.27
N ARG A 30 -2.87 -7.54 -3.74
CA ARG A 30 -3.85 -6.91 -4.62
C ARG A 30 -3.68 -7.38 -6.07
N ARG A 31 -4.82 -7.63 -6.73
CA ARG A 31 -4.88 -7.87 -8.19
C ARG A 31 -4.77 -6.58 -9.00
N THR A 32 -5.16 -5.44 -8.42
CA THR A 32 -5.14 -4.13 -9.06
C THR A 32 -4.23 -3.16 -8.31
N PRO A 33 -3.56 -2.23 -9.01
CA PRO A 33 -2.76 -1.19 -8.37
C PRO A 33 -3.57 -0.41 -7.34
N ALA A 34 -2.96 -0.11 -6.18
CA ALA A 34 -3.58 0.72 -5.16
C ALA A 34 -3.54 2.21 -5.55
N THR A 35 -4.58 2.94 -5.16
CA THR A 35 -4.69 4.39 -5.27
C THR A 35 -4.38 5.06 -3.93
N PRO A 36 -4.10 6.38 -3.91
CA PRO A 36 -3.91 7.08 -2.63
C PRO A 36 -5.13 6.97 -1.70
N SER A 37 -6.35 6.98 -2.23
CA SER A 37 -7.58 6.82 -1.42
C SER A 37 -7.62 5.46 -0.71
N ASP A 38 -7.16 4.39 -1.36
CA ASP A 38 -7.09 3.07 -0.72
C ASP A 38 -6.21 3.08 0.53
N LEU A 39 -5.10 3.83 0.51
CA LEU A 39 -4.17 3.93 1.64
C LEU A 39 -4.75 4.78 2.77
N LEU A 40 -5.53 5.81 2.44
CA LEU A 40 -6.26 6.62 3.41
C LEU A 40 -7.28 5.75 4.16
N ASP A 41 -8.11 5.02 3.42
CA ASP A 41 -9.17 4.20 3.99
C ASP A 41 -8.61 3.02 4.79
N ARG A 42 -7.52 2.40 4.31
CA ARG A 42 -6.95 1.19 4.92
C ARG A 42 -6.05 1.49 6.11
N PHE A 43 -5.20 2.51 6.03
CA PHE A 43 -4.14 2.77 7.01
C PHE A 43 -4.35 4.09 7.77
N GLY A 44 -5.39 4.86 7.46
CA GLY A 44 -5.68 6.13 8.14
C GLY A 44 -4.61 7.20 7.92
N MET A 45 -3.76 7.05 6.90
CA MET A 45 -2.65 7.98 6.65
C MET A 45 -3.11 9.22 5.87
N CYS A 46 -2.41 10.34 6.01
CA CYS A 46 -2.71 11.52 5.22
C CYS A 46 -2.33 11.33 3.73
N ARG A 47 -2.96 12.12 2.86
CA ARG A 47 -2.77 12.06 1.40
C ARG A 47 -1.31 12.19 0.97
N ALA A 48 -0.54 13.08 1.59
CA ALA A 48 0.88 13.26 1.30
C ALA A 48 1.70 12.00 1.60
N THR A 49 1.43 11.34 2.74
CA THR A 49 2.07 10.08 3.11
C THR A 49 1.71 8.97 2.14
N ALA A 50 0.44 8.86 1.74
CA ALA A 50 -0.01 7.86 0.77
C ALA A 50 0.74 7.97 -0.58
N TYR A 51 0.87 9.19 -1.11
CA TYR A 51 1.66 9.41 -2.34
C TYR A 51 3.12 9.00 -2.19
N ARG A 52 3.75 9.32 -1.05
CA ARG A 52 5.15 8.95 -0.78
C ARG A 52 5.33 7.44 -0.76
N TYR A 53 4.44 6.70 -0.10
CA TYR A 53 4.52 5.24 -0.02
C TYR A 53 4.28 4.57 -1.37
N LEU A 54 3.27 5.02 -2.14
CA LEU A 54 3.01 4.47 -3.48
C LEU A 54 4.19 4.72 -4.43
N ARG A 55 4.77 5.92 -4.40
CA ARG A 55 5.96 6.23 -5.20
C ARG A 55 7.12 5.31 -4.82
N ARG A 56 7.45 5.20 -3.53
CA ARG A 56 8.52 4.31 -3.04
C ARG A 56 8.30 2.86 -3.42
N TYR A 57 7.06 2.37 -3.34
CA TYR A 57 6.73 1.02 -3.79
C TYR A 57 6.99 0.83 -5.28
N ARG A 58 6.52 1.76 -6.12
CA ARG A 58 6.73 1.72 -7.57
C ARG A 58 8.23 1.76 -7.93
N ASP A 59 8.98 2.62 -7.26
CA ASP A 59 10.42 2.77 -7.48
C ASP A 59 11.18 1.49 -7.05
N ALA A 60 10.75 0.81 -5.98
CA ALA A 60 11.40 -0.40 -5.46
C ALA A 60 11.06 -1.68 -6.24
N PHE A 61 9.82 -1.80 -6.73
CA PHE A 61 9.32 -3.01 -7.40
C PHE A 61 9.19 -2.86 -8.92
N GLY A 62 9.67 -1.74 -9.47
CA GLY A 62 9.93 -1.59 -10.90
C GLY A 62 8.69 -1.73 -11.78
N GLN A 63 7.91 -0.65 -11.93
CA GLN A 63 7.06 -0.49 -13.11
C GLN A 63 7.83 0.12 -14.30
N GLU A 64 9.16 -0.12 -14.39
CA GLU A 64 10.02 0.24 -15.53
C GLU A 64 10.31 -0.95 -16.46
N GLY A 65 9.83 -2.16 -16.13
CA GLY A 65 10.13 -3.40 -16.86
C GLY A 65 9.10 -3.85 -17.93
N ARG A 66 8.50 -2.95 -18.72
CA ARG A 66 7.63 -3.38 -19.85
C ARG A 66 7.72 -2.56 -21.15
N ASN A 67 8.67 -1.64 -21.28
CA ASN A 67 8.90 -0.89 -22.52
C ASN A 67 10.41 -0.83 -22.87
N GLY A 68 11.05 -1.97 -23.11
CA GLY A 68 12.48 -1.98 -23.42
C GLY A 68 13.08 -3.28 -23.95
N ALA A 69 12.28 -4.18 -24.53
CA ALA A 69 12.79 -5.37 -25.22
C ALA A 69 12.67 -5.21 -26.74
N THR A 70 13.42 -4.26 -27.28
CA THR A 70 13.84 -4.23 -28.69
C THR A 70 15.17 -3.49 -28.75
N HIS A 71 16.27 -4.23 -28.65
CA HIS A 71 17.43 -4.04 -29.53
C HIS A 71 18.35 -5.26 -29.49
#